data_AF-A0A9D2EFC2-F1
#
_entry.id   AF-A0A9D2EFC2-F1
#
_cell.length_a   1.000
_cell.length_b   1.000
_cell.length_c   1.000
_cell.angle_alpha   90.00
_cell.angle_beta   90.00
_cell.angle_gamma   90.00
#
_symmetry.space_group_name_H-M   'P 1'
#
loop_
_entity.id
_entity.type
_entity.pdbx_description
1 polymer ?
#
loop_
_entity_poly.entity_id
_entity_poly.type
_entity_poly.pdbx_seq_one_letter_code
_entity_poly.pdbx_strand_id
1 'polypeptide(L)'
;MAPMLQIRDVPESTRRELKARAAAQGQSMNAYLLDLVNREVERPTVAEVLRRAERRAERADVSATGIIAVARNQRDERLTTRDGG
;
A
#
# COMPACT_ATOMS: atom_id res chain seq x y z
N MET A 1 15.77 -1.76 -22.19
CA MET A 1 15.33 -0.40 -22.56
C MET A 1 14.14 -0.05 -21.70
N ALA A 2 14.14 1.10 -21.02
CA ALA A 2 12.97 1.52 -20.24
C ALA A 2 11.84 1.94 -21.20
N PRO A 3 10.56 1.62 -20.89
CA PRO A 3 9.44 2.04 -21.71
C PRO A 3 9.29 3.56 -21.73
N MET A 4 8.97 4.13 -22.90
CA MET A 4 8.74 5.57 -23.08
C MET A 4 7.26 5.88 -22.92
N LEU A 5 6.93 6.85 -22.06
CA LEU A 5 5.56 7.34 -21.83
C LEU A 5 5.43 8.76 -22.39
N GLN A 6 4.52 8.96 -23.34
CA GLN A 6 4.23 10.28 -23.93
C GLN A 6 2.79 10.69 -23.61
N ILE A 7 2.63 11.86 -22.98
CA ILE A 7 1.33 12.46 -22.68
C ILE A 7 0.98 13.46 -23.79
N ARG A 8 -0.19 13.29 -24.41
CA ARG A 8 -0.71 14.16 -25.47
C ARG A 8 -1.71 15.18 -24.92
N ASP A 9 -1.93 16.24 -25.68
CA ASP A 9 -2.97 17.25 -25.43
C ASP A 9 -2.86 17.98 -24.08
N VAL A 10 -1.62 18.16 -23.58
CA VAL A 10 -1.37 18.91 -22.35
C VAL A 10 -1.56 20.41 -22.62
N PRO A 11 -2.46 21.11 -21.90
CA PRO A 11 -2.60 22.55 -22.03
C PRO A 11 -1.27 23.26 -21.74
N GLU A 12 -0.95 24.27 -22.55
CA GLU A 12 0.34 24.97 -22.41
C GLU A 12 0.49 25.66 -21.04
N SER A 13 -0.62 26.08 -20.42
CA SER A 13 -0.62 26.57 -19.03
C SER A 13 -0.10 25.51 -18.05
N THR A 14 -0.65 24.31 -18.12
CA THR A 14 -0.25 23.16 -17.29
C THR A 14 1.21 22.81 -17.52
N ARG A 15 1.65 22.77 -18.79
CA ARG A 15 3.05 22.49 -19.14
C ARG A 15 4.01 23.52 -18.55
N ARG A 16 3.67 24.81 -18.60
CA ARG A 16 4.50 25.87 -18.00
C ARG A 16 4.60 25.73 -16.50
N GLU A 17 3.49 25.44 -15.83
CA GLU A 17 3.46 25.26 -14.39
C GLU A 17 4.28 24.05 -13.94
N LEU A 18 4.15 22.91 -14.62
CA LEU A 18 4.97 21.72 -14.38
C LEU A 18 6.46 22.02 -14.56
N LYS A 19 6.81 22.81 -15.58
CA LYS A 19 8.21 23.21 -15.83
C LYS A 19 8.75 24.07 -14.69
N ALA A 20 7.95 25.02 -14.21
CA ALA A 20 8.33 25.88 -13.08
C ALA A 20 8.53 25.06 -11.79
N ARG A 21 7.63 24.11 -11.51
CA ARG A 21 7.74 23.21 -10.36
C ARG A 21 8.97 22.29 -10.45
N ALA A 22 9.25 21.74 -11.62
CA ALA A 22 10.45 20.93 -11.84
C ALA A 22 11.73 21.75 -11.61
N ALA A 23 11.79 22.98 -12.15
CA ALA A 23 12.92 23.89 -11.96
C ALA A 23 13.11 24.29 -10.48
N ALA A 24 12.01 24.54 -9.75
CA ALA A 24 12.07 24.84 -8.32
C ALA A 24 12.65 23.69 -7.48
N GLN A 25 12.51 22.44 -7.95
CA GLN A 25 13.10 21.25 -7.32
C GLN A 25 14.47 20.88 -7.89
N GLY A 26 15.03 21.68 -8.81
CA GLY A 26 16.31 21.37 -9.47
C GLY A 26 16.26 20.13 -10.38
N GLN A 27 15.06 19.74 -10.82
CA GLN A 27 14.84 18.53 -11.61
C GLN A 27 14.58 18.88 -13.08
N SER A 28 14.94 17.96 -13.97
CA SER A 28 14.45 18.01 -15.35
C SER A 28 12.94 17.73 -15.38
N MET A 29 12.24 18.23 -16.38
CA MET A 29 10.79 17.97 -16.55
C MET A 29 10.49 16.47 -16.55
N ASN A 30 11.30 15.67 -17.24
CA ASN A 30 11.10 14.23 -17.33
C ASN A 30 11.28 13.54 -15.97
N ALA A 31 12.30 13.94 -15.21
CA ALA A 31 12.54 13.39 -13.87
C ALA A 31 11.41 13.75 -12.90
N TYR A 32 10.95 15.01 -12.92
CA TYR A 32 9.84 15.47 -12.09
C TYR A 32 8.53 14.72 -12.40
N LEU A 33 8.22 14.53 -13.69
CA LEU A 33 7.02 13.79 -14.10
C LEU A 33 7.12 12.30 -13.73
N LEU A 34 8.29 11.69 -13.88
CA LEU A 34 8.51 10.30 -13.49
C LEU A 34 8.30 10.12 -11.97
N ASP A 35 8.82 11.03 -11.16
CA ASP A 35 8.61 11.02 -9.71
C ASP A 35 7.13 11.17 -9.36
N LEU A 36 6.42 12.08 -10.04
CA LEU A 36 4.98 12.26 -9.84
C LEU A 36 4.19 10.98 -10.18
N VAL A 37 4.50 10.32 -11.30
CA VAL A 37 3.86 9.05 -11.71
C VAL A 37 4.18 7.94 -10.72
N ASN A 38 5.43 7.83 -10.27
CA ASN A 38 5.82 6.81 -9.29
C ASN A 38 5.11 7.02 -7.96
N ARG A 39 5.05 8.26 -7.45
CA ARG A 39 4.32 8.60 -6.21
C ARG A 39 2.83 8.23 -6.28
N GLU A 40 2.21 8.40 -7.44
CA GLU A 40 0.82 8.02 -7.65
C GLU A 40 0.63 6.50 -7.55
N VAL A 41 1.60 5.72 -8.03
CA VAL A 41 1.56 4.24 -8.02
C VAL A 41 2.09 3.64 -6.71
N GLU A 42 2.91 4.37 -5.96
CA GLU A 42 3.46 3.93 -4.67
C GLU A 42 2.39 3.70 -3.60
N ARG A 43 1.25 4.39 -3.69
CA ARG A 43 0.12 4.18 -2.78
C ARG A 43 -0.84 3.17 -3.40
N PRO A 44 -0.91 1.93 -2.87
CA PRO A 44 -1.88 0.96 -3.36
C PRO A 44 -3.29 1.53 -3.18
N THR A 45 -4.08 1.45 -4.23
CA THR A 45 -5.50 1.84 -4.16
C THR A 45 -6.22 1.00 -3.11
N VAL A 46 -7.30 1.53 -2.52
CA VAL A 46 -8.12 0.76 -1.55
C VAL A 46 -8.54 -0.60 -2.13
N ALA A 47 -8.88 -0.64 -3.43
CA ALA A 47 -9.20 -1.88 -4.14
C ALA A 47 -8.01 -2.86 -4.21
N GLU A 48 -6.78 -2.37 -4.39
CA GLU A 48 -5.58 -3.22 -4.38
C GLU A 48 -5.22 -3.70 -2.98
N VAL A 49 -5.42 -2.86 -1.97
CA VAL A 49 -5.25 -3.24 -0.56
C VAL A 49 -6.27 -4.33 -0.20
N LEU A 50 -7.54 -4.18 -0.60
CA LEU A 50 -8.58 -5.18 -0.38
C LEU A 50 -8.29 -6.50 -1.11
N ARG A 51 -7.92 -6.45 -2.40
CA ARG A 51 -7.48 -7.65 -3.15
C ARG A 51 -6.26 -8.31 -2.53
N ARG A 52 -5.32 -7.54 -1.97
CA ARG A 52 -4.15 -8.07 -1.27
C ARG A 52 -4.54 -8.72 0.06
N ALA A 53 -5.52 -8.16 0.77
CA ALA A 53 -6.08 -8.73 1.99
C ALA A 53 -6.80 -10.05 1.70
N GLU A 54 -7.64 -10.10 0.66
CA GLU A 54 -8.31 -11.32 0.18
C GLU A 54 -7.29 -12.41 -0.17
N ARG A 55 -6.29 -12.09 -1.01
CA ARG A 55 -5.22 -13.05 -1.37
C ARG A 55 -4.36 -13.51 -0.19
N ARG A 56 -4.28 -12.73 0.88
CA ARG A 56 -3.57 -13.12 2.12
C ARG A 56 -4.46 -14.00 3.01
N ALA A 57 -5.77 -13.72 3.06
CA ALA A 57 -6.75 -14.54 3.75
C ALA A 57 -6.88 -15.92 3.09
N GLU A 58 -6.89 -16.00 1.75
CA GLU A 58 -6.91 -17.26 1.00
C GLU A 58 -5.66 -18.13 1.22
N ARG A 59 -4.49 -17.52 1.45
CA ARG A 59 -3.23 -18.24 1.72
C ARG A 59 -3.01 -18.53 3.20
N ALA A 60 -3.85 -18.02 4.08
CA ALA A 60 -3.75 -18.29 5.51
C ALA A 60 -4.41 -19.65 5.78
N ASP A 61 -3.58 -20.68 5.96
CA ASP A 61 -4.02 -22.02 6.36
C ASP A 61 -4.65 -22.05 7.77
N VAL A 62 -4.47 -20.97 8.54
CA VAL A 62 -4.97 -20.84 9.91
C VAL A 62 -5.68 -19.51 10.07
N SER A 63 -6.94 -19.59 10.50
CA SER A 63 -7.74 -18.41 10.83
C SER A 63 -7.16 -17.66 12.04
N ALA A 64 -6.97 -16.35 11.90
CA ALA A 64 -6.54 -15.48 13.00
C ALA A 64 -7.48 -15.54 14.21
N THR A 65 -8.80 -15.71 13.99
CA THR A 65 -9.75 -15.87 15.10
C THR A 65 -9.57 -17.21 15.81
N GLY A 66 -9.19 -18.26 15.08
CA GLY A 66 -8.86 -19.56 15.64
C GLY A 66 -7.65 -19.51 16.58
N ILE A 67 -6.58 -18.80 16.18
CA ILE A 67 -5.40 -18.61 17.02
C ILE A 67 -5.76 -17.85 18.31
N ILE A 68 -6.56 -16.79 18.20
CA ILE A 68 -7.01 -16.01 19.37
C ILE A 68 -7.90 -16.86 20.29
N ALA A 69 -8.79 -17.70 19.73
CA ALA A 69 -9.65 -18.59 20.51
C ALA A 69 -8.83 -19.63 21.29
N VAL A 70 -7.84 -20.26 20.64
CA VAL A 70 -6.92 -21.21 21.30
C VAL A 70 -6.14 -20.52 22.42
N ALA A 71 -5.64 -19.31 22.19
CA ALA A 71 -4.91 -18.55 23.21
C ALA A 71 -5.79 -18.07 24.38
N ARG A 72 -7.10 -17.85 24.16
CA ARG A 72 -8.07 -17.58 25.23
C ARG A 72 -8.35 -18.84 26.03
N ASN A 73 -8.66 -19.95 25.37
CA ASN A 73 -8.93 -21.22 26.03
C ASN A 73 -7.75 -21.70 26.90
N GLN A 74 -6.51 -21.59 26.40
CA GLN A 74 -5.31 -21.91 27.20
C GLN A 74 -5.12 -21.01 28.43
N ARG A 75 -5.60 -19.76 28.40
CA ARG A 75 -5.57 -18.86 29.56
C ARG A 75 -6.65 -19.22 30.56
N ASP A 76 -7.84 -19.56 30.08
CA ASP A 76 -8.97 -19.94 30.93
C ASP A 76 -8.68 -21.28 31.67
N GLU A 77 -8.08 -22.26 30.98
CA GLU A 77 -7.62 -23.53 31.58
C GLU A 77 -6.54 -23.34 32.66
N ARG A 78 -5.68 -22.31 32.51
CA ARG A 78 -4.67 -21.95 33.51
C ARG A 78 -5.26 -21.28 34.75
N LEU A 79 -6.40 -20.62 34.61
CA LEU A 79 -7.10 -19.98 35.72
C LEU A 79 -7.91 -21.02 36.50
N THR A 80 -8.60 -21.94 35.83
CA THR A 80 -9.37 -23.01 36.49
C THR A 80 -8.48 -24.01 37.25
N THR A 81 -7.26 -24.26 36.77
CA THR A 81 -6.29 -25.14 37.46
C THR A 81 -5.75 -24.53 38.77
N ARG A 82 -5.85 -23.21 38.97
CA ARG A 82 -5.36 -22.51 40.17
C ARG A 82 -6.39 -22.39 41.30
N ASP A 83 -7.68 -22.53 40.98
CA ASP A 83 -8.79 -22.39 41.95
C ASP A 83 -9.31 -23.72 42.51
N GLY A 84 -8.64 -24.85 42.22
CA GLY A 84 -9.04 -26.20 42.65
C GLY A 84 -8.18 -26.85 43.75
N GLY A 85 -7.56 -26.05 44.61
CA GLY A 85 -6.75 -26.51 45.76
C GLY A 85 -7.51 -26.49 47.07
#